data_AF-A0A319EST1-F1
#
_entry.id   AF-A0A319EST1-F1
#
_cell.length_a   1.000
_cell.length_b   1.000
_cell.length_c   1.000
_cell.angle_alpha   90.00
_cell.angle_beta   90.00
_cell.angle_gamma   90.00
#
_symmetry.space_group_name_H-M   'P 1'
#
loop_
_entity.id
_entity.type
_entity.pdbx_description
1 polymer ?
#
loop_
_entity_poly.entity_id
_entity_poly.type
_entity_poly.pdbx_seq_one_letter_code
_entity_poly.pdbx_strand_id
1 'polypeptide(L)'
;MPPCCLQLNTSQPPVSQVLSQNLELVVNFCRITKDSLQSSMQYEKHHFELLAIYRHNGDLNPHKTNNFSGPPRPELEEAWDKLLKNADIRVSQEELGEFAGDDSIIKLSDDSGYYVTVSAFHGLHCVQRLHMYMFAEHYYTGLSEYELFMLRRHTEHCLDWLRQHVQCHADPTFIPIHWTTNDAGPVAADDGTHQCANWEKVEQWMADRSFDPFEPGLLVHPIFGERQMFNFSFISSLK
;
A
#
# COMPACT_ATOMS: atom_id res chain seq x y z
N MET A 1 22.98 -33.07 -26.48
CA MET A 1 22.54 -34.40 -26.96
C MET A 1 21.84 -35.11 -25.79
N PRO A 2 20.53 -35.39 -25.87
CA PRO A 2 19.82 -36.26 -24.94
C PRO A 2 20.02 -37.73 -25.38
N PRO A 3 19.69 -38.77 -24.57
CA PRO A 3 18.29 -39.19 -24.42
C PRO A 3 17.92 -39.83 -23.06
N CYS A 4 16.66 -39.70 -22.67
CA CYS A 4 15.94 -40.79 -22.01
C CYS A 4 14.45 -40.68 -22.36
N CYS A 5 14.01 -41.53 -23.27
CA CYS A 5 12.60 -41.87 -23.51
C CYS A 5 12.31 -43.24 -22.88
N LEU A 6 11.05 -43.45 -22.46
CA LEU A 6 10.25 -44.70 -22.31
C LEU A 6 9.36 -44.55 -21.05
N GLN A 7 8.04 -44.79 -21.03
CA GLN A 7 7.08 -45.44 -21.93
C GLN A 7 5.70 -44.77 -21.76
N LEU A 8 4.97 -44.61 -22.87
CA LEU A 8 3.55 -44.25 -22.88
C LEU A 8 2.71 -45.52 -22.71
N ASN A 9 1.87 -45.57 -21.67
CA ASN A 9 0.82 -46.58 -21.53
C ASN A 9 -0.51 -46.00 -22.00
N THR A 10 -1.20 -46.75 -22.85
CA THR A 10 -2.34 -46.32 -23.66
C THR A 10 -3.66 -46.44 -22.90
N SER A 11 -4.13 -45.33 -22.35
CA SER A 11 -5.56 -45.06 -22.13
C SER A 11 -5.74 -43.58 -21.74
N GLN A 12 -5.67 -42.68 -22.71
CA GLN A 12 -5.94 -41.26 -22.51
C GLN A 12 -7.00 -40.75 -23.49
N PRO A 13 -7.87 -39.82 -23.06
CA PRO A 13 -8.87 -39.15 -23.91
C PRO A 13 -8.19 -38.41 -25.08
N PRO A 14 -8.94 -38.03 -26.14
CA PRO A 14 -8.34 -37.55 -27.39
C PRO A 14 -7.41 -36.34 -27.17
N VAL A 15 -6.20 -36.47 -27.69
CA VAL A 15 -5.03 -35.57 -27.54
C VAL A 15 -5.33 -34.09 -27.89
N SER A 16 -6.38 -33.82 -28.66
CA SER A 16 -6.78 -32.46 -29.04
C SER A 16 -7.36 -31.63 -27.89
N GLN A 17 -7.99 -32.26 -26.89
CA GLN A 17 -8.65 -31.55 -25.77
C GLN A 17 -7.67 -31.20 -24.66
N VAL A 18 -6.67 -32.05 -24.43
CA VAL A 18 -5.61 -31.82 -23.43
C VAL A 18 -4.62 -30.76 -23.91
N LEU A 19 -4.30 -30.74 -25.21
CA LEU A 19 -3.45 -29.69 -25.79
C LEU A 19 -4.12 -28.31 -25.76
N SER A 20 -5.43 -28.20 -26.02
CA SER A 20 -6.14 -26.92 -25.96
C SER A 20 -6.25 -26.39 -24.53
N GLN A 21 -6.55 -27.25 -23.54
CA GLN A 21 -6.61 -26.86 -22.13
C GLN A 21 -5.25 -26.41 -21.60
N ASN A 22 -4.16 -27.10 -21.97
CA ASN A 22 -2.80 -26.71 -21.57
C ASN A 22 -2.36 -25.40 -22.24
N LEU A 23 -2.77 -25.14 -23.49
CA LEU A 23 -2.48 -23.88 -24.16
C LEU A 23 -3.24 -22.71 -23.51
N GLU A 24 -4.52 -22.90 -23.17
CA GLU A 24 -5.32 -21.90 -22.44
C GLU A 24 -4.74 -21.60 -21.06
N LEU A 25 -4.32 -22.62 -20.31
CA LEU A 25 -3.67 -22.45 -19.01
C LEU A 25 -2.36 -21.67 -19.12
N VAL A 26 -1.52 -21.98 -20.12
CA VAL A 26 -0.25 -21.26 -20.35
C VAL A 26 -0.49 -19.82 -20.80
N VAL A 27 -1.48 -19.60 -21.67
CA VAL A 27 -1.85 -18.25 -22.13
C VAL A 27 -2.42 -17.41 -20.98
N ASN A 28 -3.29 -17.99 -20.14
CA ASN A 28 -3.82 -17.31 -18.96
C ASN A 28 -2.73 -17.00 -17.95
N PHE A 29 -1.81 -17.94 -17.68
CA PHE A 29 -0.68 -17.70 -16.78
C PHE A 29 0.26 -16.60 -17.31
N CYS A 30 0.57 -16.59 -18.62
CA CYS A 30 1.32 -15.52 -19.27
C CYS A 30 0.59 -14.16 -19.27
N ARG A 31 -0.75 -14.15 -19.26
CA ARG A 31 -1.55 -12.93 -19.18
C ARG A 31 -1.55 -12.37 -17.76
N ILE A 32 -1.81 -13.22 -16.75
CA ILE A 32 -1.79 -12.85 -15.33
C ILE A 32 -0.42 -12.30 -14.92
N THR A 33 0.66 -12.93 -15.38
CA THR A 33 2.03 -12.46 -15.10
C THR A 33 2.39 -11.14 -15.79
N LYS A 34 1.67 -10.74 -16.86
CA LYS A 34 1.84 -9.45 -17.54
C LYS A 34 1.00 -8.31 -16.95
N ASP A 35 -0.11 -8.64 -16.29
CA ASP A 35 -1.05 -7.66 -15.77
C ASP A 35 -0.86 -7.39 -14.26
N SER A 36 0.09 -8.08 -13.61
CA SER A 36 0.45 -7.86 -12.21
C SER A 36 1.06 -6.48 -11.98
N LEU A 37 0.93 -5.93 -10.77
CA LEU A 37 1.56 -4.67 -10.42
C LEU A 37 3.09 -4.76 -10.60
N GLN A 38 3.71 -5.86 -10.14
CA GLN A 38 5.16 -6.04 -10.21
C GLN A 38 5.70 -6.00 -11.65
N SER A 39 4.97 -6.58 -12.61
CA SER A 39 5.39 -6.61 -14.02
C SER A 39 5.12 -5.30 -14.75
N SER A 40 4.19 -4.48 -14.24
CA SER A 40 3.81 -3.17 -14.78
C SER A 40 4.50 -1.99 -14.10
N MET A 41 5.31 -2.24 -13.07
CA MET A 41 6.09 -1.23 -12.36
C MET A 41 7.00 -0.46 -13.33
N GLN A 42 6.89 0.87 -13.27
CA GLN A 42 7.78 1.79 -13.97
C GLN A 42 8.54 2.61 -12.93
N TYR A 43 9.75 3.02 -13.28
CA TYR A 43 10.61 3.80 -12.40
C TYR A 43 11.07 5.07 -13.08
N GLU A 44 11.23 6.12 -12.30
CA GLU A 44 11.64 7.44 -12.74
C GLU A 44 12.57 8.09 -11.72
N LYS A 45 13.22 9.17 -12.14
CA LYS A 45 14.19 9.89 -11.33
C LYS A 45 13.56 11.13 -10.70
N HIS A 46 13.67 11.28 -9.39
CA HIS A 46 13.13 12.42 -8.65
C HIS A 46 14.13 12.96 -7.64
N HIS A 47 14.01 14.26 -7.35
CA HIS A 47 14.60 14.87 -6.16
C HIS A 47 13.50 14.95 -5.10
N PHE A 48 13.85 14.76 -3.83
CA PHE A 48 12.86 14.86 -2.76
C PHE A 48 12.65 16.32 -2.33
N GLU A 49 11.38 16.73 -2.19
CA GLU A 49 11.01 18.06 -1.67
C GLU A 49 10.93 18.05 -0.14
N LEU A 50 12.10 18.09 0.52
CA LEU A 50 12.26 17.96 1.97
C LEU A 50 12.36 19.29 2.73
N LEU A 51 11.80 20.37 2.18
CA LEU A 51 11.74 21.65 2.90
C LEU A 51 11.05 21.47 4.25
N ALA A 52 11.62 22.04 5.31
CA ALA A 52 11.04 21.98 6.64
C ALA A 52 9.69 22.71 6.69
N ILE A 53 8.70 22.12 7.36
CA ILE A 53 7.37 22.74 7.52
C ILE A 53 7.38 23.91 8.52
N TYR A 54 8.22 23.83 9.57
CA TYR A 54 8.42 24.91 10.53
C TYR A 54 9.76 25.61 10.28
N ARG A 55 9.75 26.93 10.36
CA ARG A 55 10.96 27.77 10.39
C ARG A 55 11.50 27.80 11.83
N HIS A 56 12.75 28.25 11.99
CA HIS A 56 13.42 28.36 13.30
C HIS A 56 12.67 29.26 14.30
N ASN A 57 11.86 30.19 13.82
CA ASN A 57 11.02 31.07 14.65
C ASN A 57 9.67 30.44 15.03
N GLY A 58 9.40 29.20 14.64
CA GLY A 58 8.16 28.47 14.91
C GLY A 58 7.04 28.67 13.87
N ASP A 59 7.19 29.64 12.96
CA ASP A 59 6.17 29.87 11.93
C ASP A 59 6.18 28.77 10.87
N LEU A 60 5.03 28.58 10.21
CA LEU A 60 4.96 27.76 9.01
C LEU A 60 5.84 28.33 7.89
N ASN A 61 6.40 27.44 7.09
CA ASN A 61 7.21 27.76 5.93
C ASN A 61 6.30 27.94 4.69
N PRO A 62 6.15 29.17 4.16
CA PRO A 62 5.28 29.43 3.00
C PRO A 62 5.82 28.84 1.70
N HIS A 63 7.09 28.41 1.67
CA HIS A 63 7.69 27.75 0.51
C HIS A 63 7.52 26.23 0.53
N LYS A 64 6.92 25.66 1.59
CA LYS A 64 6.55 24.25 1.60
C LYS A 64 5.31 24.04 0.75
N THR A 65 5.48 23.32 -0.36
CA THR A 65 4.48 23.21 -1.44
C THR A 65 3.52 22.03 -1.29
N ASN A 66 3.98 20.88 -0.77
CA ASN A 66 3.12 19.70 -0.61
C ASN A 66 2.37 19.66 0.74
N ASN A 67 1.24 18.95 0.77
CA ASN A 67 0.27 18.95 1.87
C ASN A 67 0.30 17.70 2.76
N PHE A 68 1.42 16.99 2.86
CA PHE A 68 1.48 15.73 3.63
C PHE A 68 2.06 15.88 5.05
N SER A 69 2.35 17.10 5.50
CA SER A 69 2.97 17.37 6.81
C SER A 69 2.53 18.71 7.40
N GLY A 70 2.82 18.91 8.70
CA GLY A 70 2.44 20.10 9.47
C GLY A 70 1.14 19.94 10.25
N PRO A 71 0.62 21.02 10.83
CA PRO A 71 -0.63 20.99 11.58
C PRO A 71 -1.80 20.46 10.74
N PRO A 72 -2.79 19.80 11.38
CA PRO A 72 -4.04 19.39 10.75
C PRO A 72 -4.72 20.57 10.07
N ARG A 73 -5.17 20.34 8.83
CA ARG A 73 -5.87 21.33 8.00
C ARG A 73 -6.60 20.63 6.86
N PRO A 74 -7.70 21.20 6.32
CA PRO A 74 -8.51 20.55 5.29
C PRO A 74 -7.70 20.09 4.07
N GLU A 75 -6.74 20.88 3.61
CA GLU A 75 -5.92 20.56 2.44
C GLU A 75 -4.95 19.38 2.69
N LEU A 76 -4.57 19.15 3.96
CA LEU A 76 -3.76 18.00 4.37
C LEU A 76 -4.61 16.74 4.42
N GLU A 77 -5.80 16.82 5.00
CA GLU A 77 -6.74 15.70 5.04
C GLU A 77 -7.11 15.25 3.62
N GLU A 78 -7.45 16.22 2.75
CA GLU A 78 -7.77 15.93 1.34
C GLU A 78 -6.59 15.29 0.60
N ALA A 79 -5.36 15.73 0.86
CA ALA A 79 -4.18 15.16 0.23
C ALA A 79 -3.97 13.69 0.64
N TRP A 80 -4.08 13.37 1.93
CA TRP A 80 -3.98 12.01 2.43
C TRP A 80 -5.14 11.12 1.97
N ASP A 81 -6.38 11.61 2.05
CA ASP A 81 -7.57 10.90 1.57
C ASP A 81 -7.45 10.56 0.09
N LYS A 82 -7.01 11.52 -0.74
CA LYS A 82 -6.78 11.29 -2.17
C LYS A 82 -5.69 10.26 -2.40
N LEU A 83 -4.58 10.33 -1.66
CA LEU A 83 -3.44 9.42 -1.82
C LEU A 83 -3.81 7.97 -1.47
N LEU A 84 -4.65 7.77 -0.46
CA LEU A 84 -5.05 6.44 0.03
C LEU A 84 -6.39 5.94 -0.52
N LYS A 85 -7.10 6.75 -1.32
CA LYS A 85 -8.45 6.46 -1.84
C LYS A 85 -8.60 5.06 -2.45
N ASN A 86 -7.59 4.60 -3.20
CA ASN A 86 -7.62 3.35 -3.95
C ASN A 86 -6.83 2.22 -3.25
N ALA A 87 -6.68 2.26 -1.92
CA ALA A 87 -5.89 1.29 -1.18
C ALA A 87 -6.47 -0.14 -1.21
N ASP A 88 -7.78 -0.26 -1.36
CA ASP A 88 -8.53 -1.51 -1.26
C ASP A 88 -8.89 -2.02 -2.66
N ILE A 89 -8.38 -3.20 -3.02
CA ILE A 89 -8.50 -3.75 -4.38
C ILE A 89 -9.04 -5.18 -4.40
N ARG A 90 -9.60 -5.54 -5.55
CA ARG A 90 -9.99 -6.90 -5.87
C ARG A 90 -8.94 -7.58 -6.74
N VAL A 91 -8.63 -8.83 -6.42
CA VAL A 91 -7.75 -9.70 -7.22
C VAL A 91 -8.37 -11.09 -7.41
N SER A 92 -8.01 -11.79 -8.47
CA SER A 92 -8.42 -13.18 -8.69
C SER A 92 -7.70 -14.14 -7.74
N GLN A 93 -8.18 -15.39 -7.64
CA GLN A 93 -7.51 -16.41 -6.83
C GLN A 93 -6.08 -16.69 -7.34
N GLU A 94 -5.88 -16.67 -8.66
CA GLU A 94 -4.58 -16.90 -9.28
C GLU A 94 -3.61 -15.74 -9.00
N GLU A 95 -4.13 -14.51 -8.90
CA GLU A 95 -3.35 -13.31 -8.57
C GLU A 95 -2.89 -13.27 -7.10
N LEU A 96 -3.51 -14.04 -6.21
CA LEU A 96 -3.07 -14.19 -4.81
C LEU A 96 -1.70 -14.86 -4.67
N GLY A 97 -1.21 -15.53 -5.72
CA GLY A 97 0.12 -16.15 -5.72
C GLY A 97 0.27 -17.21 -4.63
N GLU A 98 1.23 -17.02 -3.72
CA GLU A 98 1.48 -17.98 -2.63
C GLU A 98 0.30 -18.13 -1.66
N PHE A 99 -0.61 -17.16 -1.64
CA PHE A 99 -1.78 -17.17 -0.78
C PHE A 99 -3.02 -17.80 -1.43
N ALA A 100 -2.94 -18.29 -2.66
CA ALA A 100 -4.08 -18.83 -3.40
C ALA A 100 -4.78 -20.02 -2.71
N GLY A 101 -4.10 -20.71 -1.80
CA GLY A 101 -4.63 -21.82 -0.99
C GLY A 101 -5.05 -21.45 0.44
N ASP A 102 -5.01 -20.16 0.80
CA ASP A 102 -5.43 -19.69 2.12
C ASP A 102 -6.92 -19.33 2.11
N ASP A 103 -7.74 -20.25 2.62
CA ASP A 103 -9.20 -20.09 2.73
C ASP A 103 -9.63 -19.00 3.73
N SER A 104 -8.69 -18.42 4.49
CA SER A 104 -8.98 -17.33 5.44
C SER A 104 -8.98 -15.95 4.78
N ILE A 105 -8.47 -15.83 3.56
CA ILE A 105 -8.50 -14.56 2.80
C ILE A 105 -9.93 -14.23 2.44
N ILE A 106 -10.27 -12.95 2.59
CA ILE A 106 -11.62 -12.45 2.39
C ILE A 106 -11.99 -12.57 0.91
N LYS A 107 -12.81 -13.58 0.59
CA LYS A 107 -13.53 -13.69 -0.67
C LYS A 107 -14.77 -12.81 -0.64
N LEU A 108 -14.97 -12.02 -1.69
CA LEU A 108 -16.14 -11.16 -1.82
C LEU A 108 -17.40 -11.99 -2.10
N SER A 109 -18.53 -11.58 -1.50
CA SER A 109 -19.78 -12.36 -1.52
C SER A 109 -20.43 -12.47 -2.90
N ASP A 110 -20.07 -11.57 -3.82
CA ASP A 110 -20.54 -11.54 -5.22
C ASP A 110 -19.65 -12.39 -6.16
N ASP A 111 -18.70 -13.15 -5.59
CA ASP A 111 -17.70 -13.94 -6.31
C ASP A 111 -16.79 -13.12 -7.25
N SER A 112 -16.74 -11.79 -7.10
CA SER A 112 -15.92 -10.91 -7.96
C SER A 112 -14.42 -11.03 -7.72
N GLY A 113 -14.00 -11.60 -6.59
CA GLY A 113 -12.60 -11.84 -6.28
C GLY A 113 -12.29 -11.84 -4.79
N TYR A 114 -11.04 -11.53 -4.46
CA TYR A 114 -10.52 -11.47 -3.10
C TYR A 114 -10.10 -10.05 -2.76
N TYR A 115 -10.39 -9.64 -1.53
CA TYR A 115 -10.02 -8.35 -0.99
C TYR A 115 -8.57 -8.37 -0.51
N VAL A 116 -7.73 -7.54 -1.13
CA VAL A 116 -6.36 -7.29 -0.70
C VAL A 116 -6.03 -5.79 -0.73
N THR A 117 -4.90 -5.43 -0.12
CA THR A 117 -4.21 -4.15 -0.33
C THR A 117 -2.78 -4.43 -0.75
N VAL A 118 -2.11 -3.45 -1.36
CA VAL A 118 -0.69 -3.58 -1.73
C VAL A 118 0.21 -2.96 -0.66
N SER A 119 1.39 -3.57 -0.50
CA SER A 119 2.41 -3.17 0.48
C SER A 119 2.72 -1.66 0.49
N ALA A 120 2.79 -1.02 -0.67
CA ALA A 120 3.04 0.42 -0.77
C ALA A 120 1.95 1.28 -0.10
N PHE A 121 0.67 0.93 -0.26
CA PHE A 121 -0.44 1.65 0.38
C PHE A 121 -0.49 1.39 1.89
N HIS A 122 -0.14 0.18 2.34
CA HIS A 122 0.03 -0.09 3.78
C HIS A 122 1.17 0.76 4.38
N GLY A 123 2.28 0.95 3.64
CA GLY A 123 3.35 1.86 4.04
C GLY A 123 2.89 3.30 4.16
N LEU A 124 2.15 3.81 3.17
CA LEU A 124 1.58 5.16 3.22
C LEU A 124 0.58 5.34 4.36
N HIS A 125 -0.25 4.34 4.64
CA HIS A 125 -1.12 4.32 5.82
C HIS A 125 -0.31 4.44 7.12
N CYS A 126 0.82 3.71 7.22
CA CYS A 126 1.71 3.82 8.37
C CYS A 126 2.30 5.23 8.52
N VAL A 127 2.72 5.87 7.41
CA VAL A 127 3.23 7.26 7.43
C VAL A 127 2.13 8.25 7.87
N GLN A 128 0.91 8.13 7.33
CA GLN A 128 -0.23 8.96 7.74
C GLN A 128 -0.50 8.80 9.25
N ARG A 129 -0.51 7.57 9.77
CA ARG A 129 -0.73 7.31 11.19
C ARG A 129 0.35 7.92 12.08
N LEU A 130 1.60 7.93 11.65
CA LEU A 130 2.67 8.62 12.39
C LEU A 130 2.42 10.13 12.45
N HIS A 131 1.95 10.72 11.35
CA HIS A 131 1.51 12.12 11.36
C HIS A 131 0.36 12.34 12.34
N MET A 132 -0.69 11.52 12.31
CA MET A 132 -1.80 11.63 13.25
C MET A 132 -1.35 11.47 14.71
N TYR A 133 -0.38 10.59 14.96
CA TYR A 133 0.18 10.38 16.31
C TYR A 133 0.99 11.59 16.80
N MET A 134 1.67 12.33 15.91
CA MET A 134 2.34 13.60 16.27
C MET A 134 1.36 14.69 16.70
N PHE A 135 0.11 14.62 16.24
CA PHE A 135 -0.98 15.54 16.59
C PHE A 135 -2.11 14.81 17.33
N ALA A 136 -1.74 13.94 18.27
CA ALA A 136 -2.69 13.09 18.98
C ALA A 136 -3.77 13.89 19.74
N GLU A 137 -3.44 15.08 20.21
CA GLU A 137 -4.39 16.02 20.83
C GLU A 137 -5.50 16.49 19.87
N HIS A 138 -5.29 16.39 18.56
CA HIS A 138 -6.28 16.70 17.54
C HIS A 138 -7.04 15.44 17.11
N TYR A 139 -6.31 14.38 16.73
CA TYR A 139 -6.94 13.18 16.13
C TYR A 139 -7.46 12.15 17.14
N TYR A 140 -6.97 12.18 18.38
CA TYR A 140 -7.21 11.12 19.37
C TYR A 140 -7.70 11.68 20.71
N THR A 141 -8.66 12.61 20.64
CA THR A 141 -9.29 13.18 21.83
C THR A 141 -10.22 12.18 22.51
N GLY A 142 -10.13 12.07 23.84
CA GLY A 142 -11.09 11.32 24.65
C GLY A 142 -10.91 9.80 24.65
N LEU A 143 -9.78 9.28 24.19
CA LEU A 143 -9.48 7.85 24.25
C LEU A 143 -9.35 7.35 25.70
N SER A 144 -9.90 6.18 25.98
CA SER A 144 -9.65 5.40 27.20
C SER A 144 -8.21 4.90 27.28
N GLU A 145 -7.77 4.45 28.46
CA GLU A 145 -6.43 3.85 28.63
C GLU A 145 -6.20 2.66 27.70
N TYR A 146 -7.23 1.83 27.50
CA TYR A 146 -7.14 0.69 26.59
C TYR A 146 -7.00 1.14 25.13
N GLU A 147 -7.76 2.15 24.70
CA GLU A 147 -7.67 2.68 23.33
C GLU A 147 -6.31 3.37 23.08
N LEU A 148 -5.78 4.10 24.07
CA LEU A 148 -4.42 4.65 24.01
C LEU A 148 -3.36 3.56 23.90
N PHE A 149 -3.52 2.46 24.65
CA PHE A 149 -2.65 1.29 24.53
C PHE A 149 -2.74 0.68 23.11
N MET A 150 -3.95 0.53 22.57
CA MET A 150 -4.15 0.00 21.22
C MET A 150 -3.57 0.91 20.13
N LEU A 151 -3.71 2.23 20.29
CA LEU A 151 -3.07 3.22 19.43
C LEU A 151 -1.55 3.05 19.45
N ARG A 152 -0.94 3.00 20.64
CA ARG A 152 0.52 2.79 20.77
C ARG A 152 0.94 1.45 20.15
N ARG A 153 0.23 0.36 20.43
CA ARG A 153 0.52 -0.97 19.88
C ARG A 153 0.52 -0.95 18.35
N HIS A 154 -0.43 -0.25 17.74
CA HIS A 154 -0.48 -0.09 16.30
C HIS A 154 0.68 0.77 15.81
N THR A 155 0.98 1.90 16.46
CA THR A 155 2.10 2.78 16.09
C THR A 155 3.45 2.05 16.12
N GLU A 156 3.71 1.20 17.12
CA GLU A 156 4.93 0.37 17.18
C GLU A 156 5.02 -0.62 16.01
N HIS A 157 3.89 -1.23 15.63
CA HIS A 157 3.82 -2.07 14.44
C HIS A 157 4.12 -1.28 13.15
N CYS A 158 3.55 -0.08 13.00
CA CYS A 158 3.84 0.81 11.87
C CYS A 158 5.33 1.16 11.80
N LEU A 159 5.96 1.49 12.94
CA LEU A 159 7.38 1.82 13.01
C LEU A 159 8.26 0.65 12.59
N ASP A 160 8.00 -0.55 13.11
CA ASP A 160 8.79 -1.73 12.73
C ASP A 160 8.56 -2.12 11.25
N TRP A 161 7.33 -2.04 10.77
CA TRP A 161 7.02 -2.29 9.37
C TRP A 161 7.75 -1.30 8.45
N LEU A 162 7.71 0.00 8.73
CA LEU A 162 8.39 1.03 7.94
C LEU A 162 9.91 0.84 7.95
N ARG A 163 10.50 0.48 9.09
CA ARG A 163 11.92 0.14 9.19
C ARG A 163 12.27 -1.03 8.25
N GLN A 164 11.49 -2.11 8.27
CA GLN A 164 11.72 -3.27 7.41
C GLN A 164 11.52 -2.91 5.93
N HIS A 165 10.50 -2.10 5.63
CA HIS A 165 10.21 -1.66 4.27
C HIS A 165 11.36 -0.86 3.66
N VAL A 166 11.92 0.10 4.41
CA VAL A 166 13.10 0.88 3.99
C VAL A 166 14.32 -0.02 3.79
N GLN A 167 14.55 -0.99 4.67
CA GLN A 167 15.67 -1.94 4.51
C GLN A 167 15.51 -2.87 3.30
N CYS A 168 14.27 -3.26 2.99
CA CYS A 168 13.95 -4.07 1.82
C CYS A 168 14.14 -3.28 0.51
N HIS A 169 13.85 -1.99 0.53
CA HIS A 169 13.95 -1.08 -0.61
C HIS A 169 15.09 -0.06 -0.39
N ALA A 170 16.31 -0.57 -0.18
CA ALA A 170 17.46 0.26 0.11
C ALA A 170 17.80 1.20 -1.07
N ASP A 171 17.67 2.51 -0.84
CA ASP A 171 18.09 3.54 -1.79
C ASP A 171 19.60 3.80 -1.65
N PRO A 172 20.41 3.57 -2.71
CA PRO A 172 21.86 3.76 -2.66
C PRO A 172 22.29 5.22 -2.91
N THR A 173 21.36 6.16 -3.08
CA THR A 173 21.67 7.57 -3.34
C THR A 173 22.45 8.18 -2.17
N PHE A 174 23.58 8.83 -2.46
CA PHE A 174 24.41 9.43 -1.43
C PHE A 174 23.79 10.72 -0.90
N ILE A 175 23.82 10.88 0.42
CA ILE A 175 23.50 12.13 1.11
C ILE A 175 24.83 12.77 1.56
N PRO A 176 25.35 13.78 0.84
CA PRO A 176 26.59 14.44 1.21
C PRO A 176 26.44 15.22 2.52
N ILE A 177 27.54 15.26 3.27
CA ILE A 177 27.66 15.97 4.54
C ILE A 177 28.51 17.22 4.33
N HIS A 178 27.95 18.39 4.62
CA HIS A 178 28.55 19.69 4.31
C HIS A 178 28.85 20.51 5.57
N TRP A 179 29.87 21.35 5.47
CA TRP A 179 30.05 22.48 6.39
C TRP A 179 29.22 23.67 5.91
N THR A 180 28.65 24.42 6.84
CA THR A 180 27.95 25.67 6.53
C THR A 180 28.60 26.84 7.25
N THR A 181 28.27 28.07 6.84
CA THR A 181 28.76 29.29 7.52
C THR A 181 27.89 29.69 8.72
N ASN A 182 26.72 29.09 8.86
CA ASN A 182 25.70 29.54 9.82
C ASN A 182 25.64 28.66 11.08
N ASP A 183 26.27 27.49 11.06
CA ASP A 183 26.34 26.55 12.18
C ASP A 183 27.73 25.88 12.22
N ALA A 184 28.20 25.54 13.43
CA ALA A 184 29.41 24.78 13.65
C ALA A 184 29.23 23.27 13.39
N GLY A 185 27.98 22.78 13.40
CA GLY A 185 27.65 21.40 13.04
C GLY A 185 27.65 21.14 11.53
N PRO A 186 28.00 19.91 11.09
CA PRO A 186 27.80 19.53 9.70
C PRO A 186 26.30 19.33 9.40
N VAL A 187 25.90 19.62 8.16
CA VAL A 187 24.52 19.40 7.68
C VAL A 187 24.48 18.30 6.62
N ALA A 188 23.48 17.44 6.69
CA ALA A 188 23.19 16.47 5.64
C ALA A 188 22.19 17.09 4.67
N ALA A 189 22.60 17.26 3.42
CA ALA A 189 21.71 17.75 2.36
C ALA A 189 21.32 16.57 1.48
N ASP A 190 20.02 16.24 1.45
CA ASP A 190 19.49 15.22 0.55
C ASP A 190 19.07 15.88 -0.77
N ASP A 191 20.07 16.26 -1.56
CA ASP A 191 19.92 16.90 -2.87
C ASP A 191 20.17 15.92 -4.03
N GLY A 192 20.25 14.62 -3.71
CA GLY A 192 20.48 13.55 -4.66
C GLY A 192 19.28 13.30 -5.58
N THR A 193 19.56 12.58 -6.68
CA THR A 193 18.51 12.07 -7.57
C THR A 193 18.23 10.60 -7.25
N HIS A 194 17.04 10.33 -6.76
CA HIS A 194 16.57 9.01 -6.34
C HIS A 194 15.91 8.27 -7.50
N GLN A 195 15.93 6.93 -7.46
CA GLN A 195 15.09 6.11 -8.33
C GLN A 195 13.79 5.78 -7.61
N CYS A 196 12.67 6.28 -8.11
CA CYS A 196 11.36 6.12 -7.49
C CYS A 196 10.44 5.34 -8.42
N ALA A 197 9.46 4.64 -7.84
CA ALA A 197 8.33 4.14 -8.61
C ALA A 197 7.59 5.32 -9.25
N ASN A 198 7.17 5.16 -10.50
CA ASN A 198 6.24 6.09 -11.13
C ASN A 198 4.88 5.93 -10.44
N TRP A 199 4.57 6.88 -9.57
CA TRP A 199 3.40 6.80 -8.70
C TRP A 199 2.08 6.86 -9.47
N GLU A 200 2.04 7.61 -10.58
CA GLU A 200 0.85 7.68 -11.44
C GLU A 200 0.49 6.30 -12.00
N LYS A 201 1.48 5.49 -12.40
CA LYS A 201 1.23 4.12 -12.86
C LYS A 201 0.75 3.19 -11.76
N VAL A 202 1.31 3.33 -10.56
CA VAL A 202 0.85 2.56 -9.38
C VAL A 202 -0.59 2.93 -9.06
N GLU A 203 -0.90 4.23 -8.97
CA GLU A 203 -2.23 4.73 -8.64
C GLU A 203 -3.26 4.32 -9.69
N GLN A 204 -2.93 4.42 -10.98
CA GLN A 204 -3.80 3.97 -12.06
C GLN A 204 -4.11 2.48 -11.95
N TRP A 205 -3.09 1.64 -11.73
CA TRP A 205 -3.28 0.19 -11.61
C TRP A 205 -4.18 -0.17 -10.41
N MET A 206 -4.02 0.54 -9.30
CA MET A 206 -4.86 0.38 -8.10
C MET A 206 -6.29 0.86 -8.35
N ALA A 207 -6.46 2.02 -8.99
CA ALA A 207 -7.76 2.60 -9.31
C ALA A 207 -8.61 1.69 -10.21
N ASP A 208 -7.99 1.02 -11.19
CA ASP A 208 -8.67 0.08 -12.09
C ASP A 208 -9.24 -1.16 -11.36
N ARG A 209 -8.78 -1.42 -10.13
CA ARG A 209 -9.13 -2.60 -9.31
C ARG A 209 -9.79 -2.23 -7.99
N SER A 210 -9.89 -0.94 -7.70
CA SER A 210 -10.34 -0.48 -6.40
C SER A 210 -11.83 -0.70 -6.22
N PHE A 211 -12.22 -0.77 -4.96
CA PHE A 211 -13.62 -0.90 -4.61
C PHE A 211 -13.95 -0.30 -3.27
N ASP A 212 -15.24 -0.15 -2.99
CA ASP A 212 -15.71 0.31 -1.69
C ASP A 212 -15.90 -0.90 -0.75
N PRO A 213 -15.01 -1.12 0.24
CA PRO A 213 -15.18 -2.20 1.20
C PRO A 213 -16.38 -1.97 2.15
N PHE A 214 -16.98 -0.78 2.15
CA PHE A 214 -18.18 -0.46 2.91
C PHE A 214 -19.48 -0.69 2.12
N GLU A 215 -19.39 -1.16 0.86
CA GLU A 215 -20.55 -1.56 0.08
C GLU A 215 -21.35 -2.65 0.85
N PRO A 216 -22.63 -2.40 1.17
CA PRO A 216 -23.43 -3.35 1.94
C PRO A 216 -23.52 -4.72 1.26
N GLY A 217 -23.36 -5.78 2.05
CA GLY A 217 -23.46 -7.16 1.58
C GLY A 217 -22.22 -7.71 0.89
N LEU A 218 -21.20 -6.89 0.59
CA LEU A 218 -20.00 -7.36 -0.11
C LEU A 218 -19.02 -8.12 0.81
N LEU A 219 -18.82 -7.61 2.03
CA LEU A 219 -17.98 -8.24 3.06
C LEU A 219 -18.86 -8.96 4.09
N VAL A 220 -18.95 -10.29 3.96
CA VAL A 220 -19.77 -11.14 4.85
C VAL A 220 -18.86 -12.12 5.60
N HIS A 221 -18.84 -12.03 6.93
CA HIS A 221 -18.09 -12.97 7.73
C HIS A 221 -18.80 -14.33 7.77
N PRO A 222 -18.11 -15.46 7.53
CA PRO A 222 -18.76 -16.79 7.45
C PRO A 222 -19.47 -17.20 8.74
N ILE A 223 -19.00 -16.71 9.89
CA ILE A 223 -19.58 -16.99 11.22
C ILE A 223 -20.52 -15.89 11.71
N PHE A 224 -20.23 -14.63 11.41
CA PHE A 224 -20.87 -13.47 12.06
C PHE A 224 -21.83 -12.72 11.12
N GLY A 225 -21.89 -13.10 9.84
CA GLY A 225 -22.70 -12.44 8.83
C GLY A 225 -22.14 -11.09 8.42
N GLU A 226 -23.00 -10.23 7.88
CA GLU A 226 -22.66 -8.86 7.52
C GLU A 226 -22.25 -8.06 8.75
N ARG A 227 -21.20 -7.23 8.61
CA ARG A 227 -20.88 -6.23 9.62
C ARG A 227 -22.07 -5.27 9.70
N GLN A 228 -22.81 -5.27 10.81
CA GLN A 228 -23.78 -4.23 11.07
C GLN A 228 -23.02 -2.90 11.09
N MET A 229 -23.24 -2.06 10.07
CA MET A 229 -22.82 -0.67 10.11
C MET A 229 -23.65 0.00 11.21
N PHE A 230 -23.19 -0.11 12.46
CA PHE A 230 -23.69 0.75 13.52
C PHE A 230 -23.53 2.18 13.00
N ASN A 231 -24.65 2.90 12.92
CA ASN A 231 -24.76 4.27 12.43
C ASN A 231 -23.50 5.08 12.81
N PHE A 232 -22.60 5.29 11.84
CA PHE A 232 -21.34 6.04 11.98
C PHE A 232 -21.57 7.55 12.18
N SER A 233 -22.76 7.96 12.62
CA SER A 233 -23.06 9.30 13.12
C SER A 233 -22.27 9.65 14.39
N PHE A 234 -21.56 8.69 15.01
CA PHE A 234 -20.75 8.93 16.21
C PHE A 234 -19.23 8.99 16.00
N ILE A 235 -18.71 8.61 14.82
CA ILE A 235 -17.26 8.67 14.52
C ILE A 235 -16.95 9.74 13.44
N SER A 236 -17.96 10.20 12.70
CA SER A 236 -17.84 11.37 11.81
C SER A 236 -17.73 12.72 12.53
N SER A 237 -17.76 12.74 13.88
CA SER A 237 -17.46 13.91 14.71
C SER A 237 -15.98 14.02 15.12
N LEU A 238 -15.11 13.19 14.53
CA LEU A 238 -13.65 13.33 14.63
C LEU A 238 -13.05 13.61 13.23
N LYS A 239 -13.70 14.53 12.50
CA LYS A 239 -13.07 15.31 11.42
C LYS A 239 -12.50 16.59 11.99
#